data_AF-A0A3N4GTY2-F1
#
_entry.id   AF-A0A3N4GTY2-F1
#
_cell.length_a   1.000
_cell.length_b   1.000
_cell.length_c   1.000
_cell.angle_alpha   90.00
_cell.angle_beta   90.00
_cell.angle_gamma   90.00
#
_symmetry.space_group_name_H-M   'P 1'
#
loop_
_entity.id
_entity.type
_entity.pdbx_description
1 polymer ?
#
loop_
_entity_poly.entity_id
_entity_poly.type
_entity_poly.pdbx_seq_one_letter_code
_entity_poly.pdbx_strand_id
1 'polypeptide(L)'
;MSDDLYLSRNEIQQLSTQLRALRSWVCRDLDDAVCRQVEHGGQSEVKPTSDEQPLTFNEHASSIATHLHDTLARWVDLICTQRERPWPGNLTTSQYATWLDRHLVDLAVMPEAGRADREITEALRRALRAIDRPRDSEFIGPCQSPSKTVRCDGLYVRPGATTLACSLCGMRSDVEKVREQTNRAVADRLYLSHELSSALSIITGTKVPFERVRNWVRRNKLSVVSSTADGDLYRLSDALELLQRSQERQRGKAS
;
A
#
# COMPACT_ATOMS: atom_id res chain seq x y z
N MET A 1 -16.49 -6.64 -51.63
CA MET A 1 -17.30 -6.88 -50.42
C MET A 1 -16.70 -5.99 -49.37
N SER A 2 -17.46 -5.02 -48.87
CA SER A 2 -16.93 -4.07 -47.88
C SER A 2 -16.52 -4.87 -46.63
N ASP A 3 -15.23 -4.80 -46.27
CA ASP A 3 -14.75 -5.24 -44.96
C ASP A 3 -15.37 -4.29 -43.93
N ASP A 4 -16.58 -4.62 -43.49
CA ASP A 4 -17.23 -3.92 -42.40
C ASP A 4 -16.42 -4.22 -41.13
N LEU A 5 -15.74 -3.18 -40.64
CA LEU A 5 -15.01 -3.26 -39.38
C LEU A 5 -16.02 -3.45 -38.22
N TYR A 6 -15.71 -4.37 -37.31
CA TYR A 6 -16.49 -4.59 -36.10
C TYR A 6 -16.22 -3.55 -35.01
N LEU A 7 -15.20 -2.70 -35.21
CA LEU A 7 -14.94 -1.51 -34.41
C LEU A 7 -15.05 -0.24 -35.28
N SER A 8 -15.68 0.78 -34.72
CA SER A 8 -15.67 2.12 -35.29
C SER A 8 -14.27 2.73 -35.25
N ARG A 9 -14.02 3.73 -36.10
CA ARG A 9 -12.74 4.47 -36.10
C ARG A 9 -12.40 5.07 -34.74
N ASN A 10 -13.41 5.49 -33.97
CA ASN A 10 -13.22 6.03 -32.63
C ASN A 10 -12.74 4.94 -31.66
N GLU A 11 -13.39 3.79 -31.65
CA GLU A 11 -13.00 2.65 -30.80
C GLU A 11 -11.58 2.16 -31.14
N ILE A 12 -11.22 2.10 -32.42
CA ILE A 12 -9.85 1.80 -32.86
C ILE A 12 -8.86 2.82 -32.30
N GLN A 13 -9.16 4.12 -32.40
CA GLN A 13 -8.28 5.17 -31.90
C GLN A 13 -8.16 5.16 -30.37
N GLN A 14 -9.24 4.85 -29.66
CA GLN A 14 -9.25 4.66 -28.22
C GLN A 14 -8.38 3.47 -27.83
N LEU A 15 -8.56 2.31 -28.47
CA LEU A 15 -7.80 1.11 -28.17
C LEU A 15 -6.29 1.29 -28.45
N SER A 16 -5.93 1.97 -29.55
CA SER A 16 -4.53 2.36 -29.81
C SER A 16 -3.96 3.25 -28.70
N THR A 17 -4.75 4.19 -28.21
CA THR A 17 -4.34 5.08 -27.10
C THR A 17 -4.11 4.28 -25.81
N GLN A 18 -4.98 3.32 -25.51
CA GLN A 18 -4.84 2.43 -24.36
C GLN A 18 -3.59 1.54 -24.46
N LEU A 19 -3.36 0.91 -25.62
CA LEU A 19 -2.17 0.09 -25.87
C LEU A 19 -0.88 0.93 -25.82
N ARG A 20 -0.95 2.21 -26.21
CA ARG A 20 0.14 3.17 -26.04
C ARG A 20 0.43 3.47 -24.57
N ALA A 21 -0.60 3.68 -23.76
CA ALA A 21 -0.42 3.84 -22.31
C ALA A 21 0.22 2.59 -21.69
N LEU A 22 -0.30 1.40 -22.05
CA LEU A 22 0.23 0.10 -21.60
C LEU A 22 1.74 -0.04 -21.87
N ARG A 23 2.18 0.20 -23.11
CA ARG A 23 3.60 0.03 -23.47
C ARG A 23 4.53 1.13 -22.94
N SER A 24 4.01 2.34 -22.69
CA SER A 24 4.86 3.51 -22.41
C SER A 24 5.17 3.67 -20.93
N TRP A 25 4.18 3.44 -20.05
CA TRP A 25 4.37 3.69 -18.63
C TRP A 25 3.63 2.70 -17.73
N VAL A 26 2.40 2.28 -18.08
CA VAL A 26 1.56 1.48 -17.17
C VAL A 26 2.21 0.14 -16.81
N CYS A 27 2.83 -0.58 -17.75
CA CYS A 27 3.49 -1.84 -17.41
C CYS A 27 4.64 -1.63 -16.42
N ARG A 28 5.46 -0.60 -16.62
CA ARG A 28 6.60 -0.29 -15.74
C ARG A 28 6.12 0.08 -14.34
N ASP A 29 5.17 1.01 -14.26
CA ASP A 29 4.66 1.49 -12.98
C ASP A 29 3.86 0.39 -12.24
N LEU A 30 3.24 -0.54 -12.98
CA LEU A 30 2.63 -1.74 -12.39
C LEU A 30 3.68 -2.69 -11.83
N ASP A 31 4.79 -2.92 -12.54
CA ASP A 31 5.93 -3.71 -12.04
C ASP A 31 6.52 -3.06 -10.77
N ASP A 32 6.63 -1.74 -10.72
CA ASP A 32 7.03 -1.00 -9.52
C ASP A 32 6.04 -1.22 -8.36
N ALA A 33 4.74 -1.25 -8.64
CA ALA A 33 3.69 -1.53 -7.66
C ALA A 33 3.71 -2.99 -7.16
N VAL A 34 4.12 -3.95 -7.99
CA VAL A 34 4.34 -5.36 -7.61
C VAL A 34 5.53 -5.48 -6.66
N CYS A 35 6.65 -4.82 -7.00
CA CYS A 35 7.88 -4.81 -6.22
C CYS A 35 7.82 -3.86 -5.01
N ARG A 36 6.75 -3.07 -4.88
CA ARG A 36 6.55 -2.00 -3.88
C ARG A 36 7.66 -0.94 -3.91
N GLN A 37 8.31 -0.76 -5.05
CA GLN A 37 9.40 0.20 -5.27
C GLN A 37 8.93 1.64 -5.48
N VAL A 38 7.62 1.90 -5.50
CA VAL A 38 7.09 3.27 -5.56
C VAL A 38 7.21 3.97 -4.20
N GLU A 39 8.44 4.39 -3.87
CA GLU A 39 8.73 5.46 -2.92
C GLU A 39 8.27 6.80 -3.50
N HIS A 40 7.00 7.16 -3.32
CA HIS A 40 6.52 8.50 -3.67
C HIS A 40 6.58 9.48 -2.50
N GLY A 41 7.75 9.68 -1.89
CA GLY A 41 7.99 10.75 -0.91
C GLY A 41 7.58 10.45 0.52
N GLY A 42 8.54 10.62 1.42
CA GLY A 42 8.44 10.36 2.85
C GLY A 42 9.65 9.56 3.31
N GLN A 43 10.80 10.24 3.41
CA GLN A 43 12.00 9.68 4.02
C GLN A 43 11.63 9.17 5.41
N SER A 44 11.46 7.85 5.56
CA SER A 44 11.62 7.22 6.86
C SER A 44 13.13 7.08 7.08
N GLU A 45 13.66 7.84 8.03
CA GLU A 45 15.06 7.76 8.50
C GLU A 45 15.40 6.43 9.20
N VAL A 46 14.57 5.39 9.05
CA VAL A 46 14.80 4.08 9.63
C VAL A 46 15.47 3.20 8.58
N LYS A 47 16.80 3.15 8.65
CA LYS A 47 17.59 2.17 7.91
C LYS A 47 17.28 0.77 8.45
N PRO A 48 16.74 -0.18 7.65
CA PRO A 48 16.41 -1.50 8.15
C PRO A 48 17.69 -2.29 8.43
N THR A 49 17.88 -2.69 9.69
CA THR A 49 18.92 -3.64 10.12
C THR A 49 18.32 -5.03 10.19
N SER A 50 18.29 -5.73 9.05
CA SER A 50 18.04 -7.17 8.94
C SER A 50 18.67 -7.65 7.63
N ASP A 51 19.55 -8.66 7.69
CA ASP A 51 20.21 -9.27 6.52
C ASP A 51 19.25 -10.09 5.64
N GLU A 52 18.00 -10.26 6.09
CA GLU A 52 16.90 -10.65 5.22
C GLU A 52 15.97 -9.44 5.09
N GLN A 53 16.05 -8.75 3.96
CA GLN A 53 15.01 -7.81 3.57
C GLN A 53 13.83 -8.63 3.02
N PRO A 54 12.67 -8.65 3.68
CA PRO A 54 11.48 -9.20 3.04
C PRO A 54 11.16 -8.29 1.84
N LEU A 55 11.38 -8.79 0.63
CA LEU A 55 10.81 -8.23 -0.58
C LEU A 55 9.32 -8.09 -0.30
N THR A 56 8.84 -6.86 -0.17
CA THR A 56 7.46 -6.59 0.19
C THR A 56 6.60 -6.77 -1.07
N PHE A 57 6.44 -8.02 -1.49
CA PHE A 57 5.65 -8.42 -2.64
C PHE A 57 4.18 -8.04 -2.44
N ASN A 58 3.62 -7.29 -3.40
CA ASN A 58 2.20 -6.96 -3.42
C ASN A 58 1.44 -8.01 -4.23
N GLU A 59 0.89 -9.01 -3.54
CA GLU A 59 0.16 -10.13 -4.15
C GLU A 59 -1.01 -9.66 -5.04
N HIS A 60 -1.74 -8.62 -4.62
CA HIS A 60 -2.84 -8.06 -5.41
C HIS A 60 -2.35 -7.41 -6.71
N ALA A 61 -1.29 -6.60 -6.65
CA ALA A 61 -0.70 -6.00 -7.84
C ALA A 61 -0.14 -7.08 -8.78
N SER A 62 0.47 -8.14 -8.23
CA SER A 62 0.98 -9.26 -9.03
C SER A 62 -0.13 -10.01 -9.75
N SER A 63 -1.25 -10.27 -9.06
CA SER A 63 -2.42 -10.89 -9.69
C SER A 63 -2.96 -10.06 -10.86
N ILE A 64 -2.99 -8.74 -10.72
CA ILE A 64 -3.40 -7.83 -11.79
C ILE A 64 -2.39 -7.82 -12.95
N ALA A 65 -1.09 -7.84 -12.66
CA ALA A 65 -0.05 -7.92 -13.68
C ALA A 65 -0.16 -9.20 -14.52
N THR A 66 -0.36 -10.35 -13.86
CA THR A 66 -0.61 -11.63 -14.55
C THR A 66 -1.89 -11.58 -15.39
N HIS A 67 -2.98 -11.07 -14.82
CA HIS A 67 -4.25 -10.96 -15.56
C HIS A 67 -4.13 -10.08 -16.81
N LEU A 68 -3.42 -8.95 -16.71
CA LEU A 68 -3.15 -8.08 -17.85
C LEU A 68 -2.32 -8.80 -18.91
N HIS A 69 -1.26 -9.51 -18.50
CA HIS A 69 -0.41 -10.29 -19.38
C HIS A 69 -1.21 -11.35 -20.16
N ASP A 70 -1.97 -12.18 -19.45
CA ASP A 70 -2.77 -13.26 -20.03
C ASP A 70 -3.84 -12.71 -20.99
N THR A 71 -4.44 -11.57 -20.65
CA THR A 71 -5.43 -10.91 -21.51
C THR A 71 -4.82 -10.50 -22.84
N LEU A 72 -3.65 -9.87 -22.83
CA LEU A 72 -2.97 -9.45 -24.06
C LEU A 72 -2.48 -10.66 -24.86
N ALA A 73 -1.84 -11.63 -24.22
CA ALA A 73 -1.34 -12.84 -24.85
C ALA A 73 -2.46 -13.61 -25.57
N ARG A 74 -3.63 -13.77 -24.93
CA ARG A 74 -4.80 -14.43 -25.53
C ARG A 74 -5.31 -13.71 -26.77
N TRP A 75 -5.32 -12.38 -26.79
CA TRP A 75 -5.74 -11.64 -27.99
C TRP A 75 -4.73 -11.74 -29.12
N VAL A 76 -3.43 -11.76 -28.82
CA VAL A 76 -2.39 -12.04 -29.81
C VAL A 76 -2.57 -13.45 -30.40
N ASP A 77 -2.83 -14.45 -29.56
CA ASP A 77 -3.04 -15.84 -29.99
C ASP A 77 -4.24 -15.98 -30.92
N LEU A 78 -5.34 -15.30 -30.58
CA LEU A 78 -6.53 -15.30 -31.42
C LEU A 78 -6.30 -14.63 -32.78
N ILE A 79 -5.59 -13.50 -32.83
CA ILE A 79 -5.23 -12.84 -34.09
C ILE A 79 -4.31 -13.74 -34.92
N CYS A 80 -3.30 -14.35 -34.30
CA CYS A 80 -2.40 -15.29 -34.98
C CYS A 80 -3.17 -16.47 -35.58
N THR A 81 -4.13 -17.02 -34.83
CA THR A 81 -4.95 -18.15 -35.27
C THR A 81 -5.92 -17.77 -36.39
N GLN A 82 -6.67 -16.67 -36.26
CA GLN A 82 -7.71 -16.31 -37.24
C GLN A 82 -7.17 -15.62 -38.50
N ARG A 83 -6.01 -14.95 -38.41
CA ARG A 83 -5.42 -14.16 -39.50
C ARG A 83 -4.15 -14.79 -40.07
N GLU A 84 -3.86 -16.04 -39.69
CA GLU A 84 -2.70 -16.82 -40.11
C GLU A 84 -1.38 -16.04 -39.94
N ARG A 85 -1.26 -15.28 -38.84
CA ARG A 85 -0.04 -14.53 -38.52
C ARG A 85 0.94 -15.41 -37.76
N PRO A 86 2.26 -15.27 -37.99
CA PRO A 86 3.25 -16.00 -37.22
C PRO A 86 3.17 -15.62 -35.74
N TRP A 87 3.20 -16.61 -34.86
CA TRP A 87 3.24 -16.41 -33.41
C TRP A 87 4.52 -15.67 -33.02
N PRO A 88 4.45 -14.55 -32.28
CA PRO A 88 5.63 -13.75 -31.94
C PRO A 88 6.49 -14.32 -30.81
N GLY A 89 6.12 -15.46 -30.21
CA GLY A 89 6.82 -16.05 -29.07
C GLY A 89 6.37 -15.50 -27.73
N ASN A 90 7.04 -15.92 -26.66
CA ASN A 90 6.77 -15.45 -25.29
C ASN A 90 7.35 -14.03 -25.12
N LEU A 91 6.49 -13.03 -25.27
CA LEU A 91 6.82 -11.62 -25.11
C LEU A 91 6.55 -11.11 -23.70
N THR A 92 7.14 -9.97 -23.34
CA THR A 92 6.71 -9.22 -22.15
C THR A 92 5.34 -8.58 -22.36
N THR A 93 4.66 -8.18 -21.28
CA THR A 93 3.35 -7.52 -21.33
C THR A 93 3.37 -6.25 -22.22
N SER A 94 4.41 -5.43 -22.10
CA SER A 94 4.58 -4.21 -22.92
C SER A 94 4.86 -4.52 -24.40
N GLN A 95 5.55 -5.63 -24.68
CA GLN A 95 5.78 -6.12 -26.03
C GLN A 95 4.51 -6.69 -26.66
N TYR A 96 3.66 -7.40 -25.92
CA TYR A 96 2.34 -7.80 -26.41
C TYR A 96 1.46 -6.59 -26.73
N ALA A 97 1.45 -5.55 -25.87
CA ALA A 97 0.74 -4.30 -26.16
C ALA A 97 1.24 -3.62 -27.45
N THR A 98 2.56 -3.66 -27.69
CA THR A 98 3.19 -3.12 -28.91
C THR A 98 2.79 -3.94 -30.14
N TRP A 99 2.75 -5.26 -30.02
CA TRP A 99 2.35 -6.15 -31.11
C TRP A 99 0.88 -5.93 -31.49
N LEU A 100 -0.02 -5.82 -30.50
CA LEU A 100 -1.43 -5.55 -30.72
C LEU A 100 -1.68 -4.19 -31.37
N ASP A 101 -0.95 -3.14 -30.97
CA ASP A 101 -1.09 -1.80 -31.59
C ASP A 101 -0.69 -1.82 -33.09
N ARG A 102 0.27 -2.68 -33.48
CA ARG A 102 0.67 -2.86 -34.89
C ARG A 102 -0.35 -3.66 -35.70
N HIS A 103 -1.05 -4.60 -35.07
CA HIS A 103 -2.04 -5.48 -35.71
C HIS A 103 -3.48 -5.09 -35.35
N LEU A 104 -3.69 -3.82 -35.01
CA LEU A 104 -4.98 -3.33 -34.54
C LEU A 104 -6.09 -3.42 -35.60
N VAL A 105 -5.72 -3.27 -36.87
CA VAL A 105 -6.65 -3.43 -38.00
C VAL A 105 -7.04 -4.90 -38.16
N ASP A 106 -6.11 -5.82 -37.98
CA ASP A 106 -6.38 -7.27 -37.99
C ASP A 106 -7.35 -7.65 -36.87
N LEU A 107 -7.24 -7.01 -35.69
CA LEU A 107 -8.20 -7.16 -34.60
C LEU A 107 -9.57 -6.54 -34.93
N ALA A 108 -9.60 -5.36 -35.56
CA ALA A 108 -10.83 -4.61 -35.83
C ALA A 108 -11.75 -5.28 -36.86
N VAL A 109 -11.21 -6.13 -37.73
CA VAL A 109 -12.00 -6.94 -38.70
C VAL A 109 -12.53 -8.24 -38.10
N MET A 110 -12.11 -8.62 -36.89
CA MET A 110 -12.56 -9.86 -36.25
C MET A 110 -13.93 -9.67 -35.58
N PRO A 111 -14.81 -10.67 -35.59
CA PRO A 111 -16.11 -10.58 -34.93
C PRO A 111 -15.99 -10.38 -33.40
N GLU A 112 -14.88 -10.81 -32.80
CA GLU A 112 -14.61 -10.63 -31.37
C GLU A 112 -14.04 -9.25 -31.01
N ALA A 113 -13.86 -8.33 -31.97
CA ALA A 113 -13.18 -7.06 -31.74
C ALA A 113 -13.81 -6.22 -30.60
N GLY A 114 -15.14 -6.15 -30.52
CA GLY A 114 -15.84 -5.47 -29.44
C GLY A 114 -15.71 -6.14 -28.07
N ARG A 115 -15.39 -7.44 -28.03
CA ARG A 115 -15.01 -8.12 -26.78
C ARG A 115 -13.57 -7.80 -26.41
N ALA A 116 -12.67 -7.73 -27.39
CA ALA A 116 -11.28 -7.36 -27.18
C ALA A 116 -11.12 -5.95 -26.60
N ASP A 117 -11.80 -4.97 -27.18
CA ASP A 117 -11.81 -3.61 -26.67
C ASP A 117 -12.24 -3.55 -25.19
N ARG A 118 -13.36 -4.21 -24.85
CA ARG A 118 -13.88 -4.23 -23.47
C ARG A 118 -12.93 -4.89 -22.49
N GLU A 119 -12.35 -6.04 -22.84
CA GLU A 119 -11.47 -6.78 -21.95
C GLU A 119 -10.11 -6.07 -21.76
N ILE A 120 -9.54 -5.50 -22.83
CA ILE A 120 -8.29 -4.71 -22.74
C ILE A 120 -8.53 -3.42 -21.94
N THR A 121 -9.65 -2.74 -22.18
CA THR A 121 -10.06 -1.54 -21.43
C THR A 121 -10.21 -1.84 -19.94
N GLU A 122 -10.84 -2.96 -19.58
CA GLU A 122 -11.01 -3.36 -18.18
C GLU A 122 -9.68 -3.75 -17.54
N ALA A 123 -8.83 -4.52 -18.23
CA ALA A 123 -7.50 -4.88 -17.73
C ALA A 123 -6.63 -3.63 -17.48
N LEU A 124 -6.65 -2.66 -18.40
CA LEU A 124 -6.00 -1.36 -18.21
C LEU A 124 -6.57 -0.61 -17.00
N ARG A 125 -7.90 -0.53 -16.85
CA ARG A 125 -8.52 0.13 -15.68
C ARG A 125 -8.10 -0.51 -14.36
N ARG A 126 -7.99 -1.83 -14.31
CA ARG A 126 -7.51 -2.55 -13.12
C ARG A 126 -6.04 -2.27 -12.83
N ALA A 127 -5.19 -2.28 -13.86
CA ALA A 127 -3.78 -1.91 -13.73
C ALA A 127 -3.64 -0.47 -13.20
N LEU A 128 -4.36 0.49 -13.77
CA LEU A 128 -4.37 1.88 -13.30
C LEU A 128 -4.80 1.99 -11.83
N ARG A 129 -5.85 1.28 -11.41
CA ARG A 129 -6.27 1.27 -9.99
C ARG A 129 -5.23 0.64 -9.05
N ALA A 130 -4.44 -0.31 -9.54
CA ALA A 130 -3.37 -0.93 -8.77
C ALA A 130 -2.18 0.02 -8.61
N ILE A 131 -1.84 0.77 -9.66
CA ILE A 131 -0.80 1.80 -9.67
C ILE A 131 -1.23 3.00 -8.82
N ASP A 132 -2.41 3.56 -9.11
CA ASP A 132 -3.01 4.70 -8.42
C ASP A 132 -3.58 4.34 -7.05
N ARG A 133 -3.25 3.17 -6.49
CA ARG A 133 -3.71 2.77 -5.17
C ARG A 133 -3.30 3.89 -4.20
N PRO A 134 -4.25 4.68 -3.67
CA PRO A 134 -3.90 5.78 -2.80
C PRO A 134 -3.19 5.18 -1.59
N ARG A 135 -2.08 5.81 -1.20
CA ARG A 135 -1.33 5.47 0.03
C ARG A 135 -2.31 5.04 1.11
N ASP A 136 -2.05 3.89 1.73
CA ASP A 136 -2.94 3.35 2.76
C ASP A 136 -3.27 4.47 3.77
N SER A 137 -4.57 4.68 4.02
CA SER A 137 -5.04 5.73 4.93
C SER A 137 -4.46 5.47 6.31
N GLU A 138 -3.78 6.45 6.87
CA GLU A 138 -3.16 6.35 8.19
C GLU A 138 -4.20 6.60 9.27
N PHE A 139 -4.19 5.77 10.31
CA PHE A 139 -4.97 6.03 11.52
C PHE A 139 -4.34 7.19 12.30
N ILE A 140 -5.10 8.27 12.48
CA ILE A 140 -4.64 9.49 13.17
C ILE A 140 -5.04 9.51 14.64
N GLY A 141 -6.13 8.81 14.99
CA GLY A 141 -6.63 8.78 16.35
C GLY A 141 -8.14 8.54 16.43
N PRO A 142 -8.69 8.49 17.66
CA PRO A 142 -10.12 8.43 17.87
C PRO A 142 -10.80 9.73 17.40
N CYS A 143 -12.10 9.64 17.10
CA CYS A 143 -12.90 10.82 16.77
C CYS A 143 -13.03 11.75 17.98
N GLN A 144 -12.81 13.05 17.77
CA GLN A 144 -12.88 14.09 18.80
C GLN A 144 -14.28 14.70 18.99
N SER A 145 -15.31 14.06 18.45
CA SER A 145 -16.68 14.56 18.58
C SER A 145 -17.15 14.51 20.04
N PRO A 146 -17.77 15.58 20.57
CA PRO A 146 -18.35 15.57 21.92
C PRO A 146 -19.63 14.71 21.99
N SER A 147 -20.19 14.34 20.83
CA SER A 147 -21.40 13.51 20.76
C SER A 147 -21.07 12.05 21.11
N LYS A 148 -21.53 11.59 22.27
CA LYS A 148 -21.41 10.19 22.71
C LYS A 148 -22.45 9.26 22.08
N THR A 149 -23.35 9.79 21.24
CA THR A 149 -24.46 9.04 20.64
C THR A 149 -23.99 8.07 19.57
N VAL A 150 -22.83 8.33 18.93
CA VAL A 150 -22.27 7.49 17.86
C VAL A 150 -20.87 7.02 18.27
N ARG A 151 -20.68 5.71 18.37
CA ARG A 151 -19.36 5.11 18.61
C ARG A 151 -18.54 5.20 17.33
N CYS A 152 -17.51 6.04 17.35
CA CYS A 152 -16.63 6.23 16.21
C CYS A 152 -15.36 5.40 16.40
N ASP A 153 -15.12 4.42 15.52
CA ASP A 153 -14.02 3.46 15.68
C ASP A 153 -12.64 4.01 15.27
N GLY A 154 -12.57 5.20 14.65
CA GLY A 154 -11.31 5.83 14.29
C GLY A 154 -11.38 6.87 13.18
N LEU A 155 -10.40 7.78 13.16
CA LEU A 155 -10.17 8.72 12.07
C LEU A 155 -9.00 8.25 11.22
N TYR A 156 -9.27 8.03 9.93
CA TYR A 156 -8.29 7.61 8.94
C TYR A 156 -8.11 8.71 7.90
N VAL A 157 -6.87 9.02 7.55
CA VAL A 157 -6.59 10.10 6.60
C VAL A 157 -5.55 9.70 5.57
N ARG A 158 -5.66 10.26 4.38
CA ARG A 158 -4.59 10.16 3.38
C ARG A 158 -3.38 11.00 3.83
N PRO A 159 -2.14 10.50 3.64
CA PRO A 159 -0.94 11.29 3.91
C PRO A 159 -0.99 12.66 3.22
N GLY A 160 -0.68 13.73 3.96
CA GLY A 160 -0.67 15.11 3.46
C GLY A 160 -1.99 15.87 3.51
N ALA A 161 -3.09 15.24 3.92
CA ALA A 161 -4.33 15.97 4.18
C ALA A 161 -4.23 16.79 5.48
N THR A 162 -4.75 18.01 5.47
CA THR A 162 -4.74 18.91 6.63
C THR A 162 -6.06 18.87 7.42
N THR A 163 -7.15 18.50 6.75
CA THR A 163 -8.49 18.42 7.35
C THR A 163 -9.19 17.13 6.94
N LEU A 164 -9.94 16.54 7.86
CA LEU A 164 -10.78 15.37 7.60
C LEU A 164 -12.18 15.54 8.18
N ALA A 165 -13.12 14.72 7.72
CA ALA A 165 -14.44 14.59 8.34
C ALA A 165 -14.65 13.14 8.78
N CYS A 166 -15.12 12.94 10.01
CA CYS A 166 -15.53 11.62 10.46
C CYS A 166 -16.69 11.10 9.61
N SER A 167 -16.56 9.91 9.03
CA SER A 167 -17.62 9.30 8.22
C SER A 167 -18.89 8.95 9.00
N LEU A 168 -18.79 8.78 10.32
CA LEU A 168 -19.89 8.33 11.18
C LEU A 168 -20.66 9.49 11.84
N CYS A 169 -19.96 10.50 12.36
CA CYS A 169 -20.60 11.64 13.04
C CYS A 169 -20.51 12.96 12.26
N GLY A 170 -19.81 12.97 11.11
CA GLY A 170 -19.67 14.15 10.25
C GLY A 170 -18.74 15.25 10.80
N MET A 171 -18.19 15.09 12.01
CA MET A 171 -17.32 16.10 12.64
C MET A 171 -16.08 16.36 11.78
N ARG A 172 -15.83 17.63 11.47
CA ARG A 172 -14.60 18.06 10.79
C ARG A 172 -13.50 18.29 11.81
N SER A 173 -12.33 17.72 11.57
CA SER A 173 -11.19 17.83 12.47
C SER A 173 -9.91 18.11 11.69
N ASP A 174 -9.02 18.87 12.32
CA ASP A 174 -7.68 19.13 11.82
C ASP A 174 -6.78 17.93 12.14
N VAL A 175 -6.07 17.42 11.14
CA VAL A 175 -5.26 16.21 11.25
C VAL A 175 -4.16 16.36 12.29
N GLU A 176 -3.47 17.50 12.30
CA GLU A 176 -2.34 17.74 13.20
C GLU A 176 -2.81 17.83 14.64
N LYS A 177 -3.93 18.53 14.88
CA LYS A 177 -4.51 18.62 16.23
C LYS A 177 -4.96 17.27 16.78
N VAL A 178 -5.60 16.43 15.95
CA VAL A 178 -6.03 15.08 16.38
C VAL A 178 -4.80 14.22 16.68
N ARG A 179 -3.76 14.29 15.84
CA ARG A 179 -2.52 13.54 16.02
C ARG A 179 -1.82 13.96 17.30
N GLU A 180 -1.72 15.26 17.57
CA GLU A 180 -1.13 15.79 18.80
C GLU A 180 -1.92 15.39 20.04
N GLN A 181 -3.26 15.48 20.00
CA GLN A 181 -4.13 15.03 21.11
C GLN A 181 -4.02 13.53 21.36
N THR A 182 -3.96 12.73 20.29
CA THR A 182 -3.81 11.27 20.38
C THR A 182 -2.44 10.91 20.95
N ASN A 183 -1.38 11.57 20.49
CA ASN A 183 -0.03 11.38 21.02
C ASN A 183 0.07 11.80 22.48
N ARG A 184 -0.54 12.92 22.88
CA ARG A 184 -0.63 13.30 24.30
C ARG A 184 -1.41 12.27 25.12
N ALA A 185 -2.56 11.81 24.64
CA ALA A 185 -3.36 10.80 25.33
C ALA A 185 -2.63 9.46 25.48
N VAL A 186 -1.84 9.06 24.48
CA VAL A 186 -0.97 7.87 24.54
C VAL A 186 0.22 8.10 25.49
N ALA A 187 0.82 9.29 25.47
CA ALA A 187 1.93 9.65 26.36
C ALA A 187 1.51 9.74 27.84
N ASP A 188 0.28 10.22 28.09
CA ASP A 188 -0.30 10.35 29.43
C ASP A 188 -0.90 9.03 29.94
N ARG A 189 -1.13 8.05 29.06
CA ARG A 189 -1.59 6.72 29.47
C ARG A 189 -0.48 6.03 30.25
N LEU A 190 -0.83 5.61 31.46
CA LEU A 190 0.00 4.71 32.24
C LEU A 190 -0.32 3.27 31.87
N TYR A 191 0.72 2.45 31.81
CA TYR A 191 0.65 1.08 31.33
C TYR A 191 1.10 0.11 32.42
N LEU A 192 0.46 -1.06 32.46
CA LEU A 192 0.96 -2.17 33.28
C LEU A 192 2.27 -2.72 32.66
N SER A 193 3.10 -3.36 33.48
CA SER A 193 4.38 -3.93 33.02
C SER A 193 4.26 -4.82 31.78
N HIS A 194 3.19 -5.60 31.67
CA HIS A 194 2.97 -6.50 30.54
C HIS A 194 2.45 -5.77 29.29
N GLU A 195 1.66 -4.71 29.47
CA GLU A 195 1.19 -3.86 28.38
C GLU A 195 2.31 -3.00 27.79
N LEU A 196 3.28 -2.58 28.61
CA LEU A 196 4.47 -1.85 28.17
C LEU A 196 5.29 -2.61 27.14
N SER A 197 5.47 -3.91 27.35
CA SER A 197 6.19 -4.76 26.39
C SER A 197 5.54 -4.71 25.01
N SER A 198 4.21 -4.81 24.96
CA SER A 198 3.42 -4.76 23.73
C SER A 198 3.44 -3.37 23.11
N ALA A 199 3.20 -2.32 23.91
CA ALA A 199 3.22 -0.94 23.44
C ALA A 199 4.59 -0.53 22.88
N LEU A 200 5.68 -0.87 23.56
CA LEU A 200 7.04 -0.64 23.08
C LEU A 200 7.33 -1.39 21.79
N SER A 201 6.86 -2.64 21.66
CA SER A 201 7.09 -3.42 20.45
C SER A 201 6.36 -2.83 19.24
N ILE A 202 5.13 -2.33 19.45
CA ILE A 202 4.34 -1.68 18.40
C ILE A 202 4.99 -0.36 17.97
N ILE A 203 5.40 0.48 18.94
CA ILE A 203 5.93 1.82 18.67
C ILE A 203 7.34 1.75 18.06
N THR A 204 8.18 0.83 18.52
CA THR A 204 9.58 0.75 18.07
C THR A 204 9.76 -0.15 16.86
N GLY A 205 8.72 -0.89 16.46
CA GLY A 205 8.78 -1.89 15.39
C GLY A 205 9.71 -3.08 15.69
N THR A 206 10.32 -3.14 16.87
CA THR A 206 11.23 -4.20 17.30
C THR A 206 10.61 -4.97 18.45
N LYS A 207 10.71 -6.30 18.44
CA LYS A 207 10.17 -7.12 19.53
C LYS A 207 10.91 -6.81 20.83
N VAL A 208 10.26 -6.12 21.75
CA VAL A 208 10.73 -5.88 23.11
C VAL A 208 10.14 -6.97 24.00
N PRO A 209 10.93 -7.98 24.44
CA PRO A 209 10.41 -9.07 25.24
C PRO A 209 9.99 -8.58 26.63
N PHE A 210 8.89 -9.12 27.15
CA PHE A 210 8.35 -8.77 28.47
C PHE A 210 9.39 -8.92 29.58
N GLU A 211 10.24 -9.94 29.50
CA GLU A 211 11.31 -10.18 30.47
C GLU A 211 12.31 -9.02 30.56
N ARG A 212 12.48 -8.25 29.48
CA ARG A 212 13.33 -7.04 29.48
C ARG A 212 12.69 -5.92 30.30
N VAL A 213 11.39 -5.69 30.12
CA VAL A 213 10.61 -4.71 30.91
C VAL A 213 10.57 -5.13 32.37
N ARG A 214 10.31 -6.42 32.65
CA ARG A 214 10.35 -6.99 33.99
C ARG A 214 11.71 -6.80 34.67
N ASN A 215 12.80 -6.95 33.93
CA ASN A 215 14.15 -6.69 34.44
C ASN A 215 14.39 -5.20 34.74
N TRP A 216 13.80 -4.27 33.99
CA TRP A 216 13.88 -2.83 34.32
C TRP A 216 13.12 -2.50 35.58
N VAL A 217 11.91 -3.05 35.74
CA VAL A 217 11.12 -2.93 36.97
C VAL A 217 11.88 -3.52 38.16
N ARG A 218 12.32 -4.77 38.06
CA ARG A 218 13.07 -5.46 39.12
C ARG A 218 14.36 -4.74 39.53
N ARG A 219 15.00 -4.01 38.60
CA ARG A 219 16.23 -3.23 38.85
C ARG A 219 15.96 -1.76 39.19
N ASN A 220 14.71 -1.39 39.48
CA ASN A 220 14.27 -0.02 39.78
C ASN A 220 14.72 1.01 38.75
N LYS A 221 14.76 0.63 37.46
CA LYS A 221 15.07 1.54 36.35
C LYS A 221 13.84 2.29 35.85
N LEU A 222 12.66 1.74 36.06
CA LEU A 222 11.37 2.36 35.76
C LEU A 222 10.73 2.84 37.06
N SER A 223 10.28 4.09 37.07
CA SER A 223 9.52 4.67 38.19
C SER A 223 8.06 4.25 38.13
N VAL A 224 7.57 3.70 39.25
CA VAL A 224 6.14 3.48 39.46
C VAL A 224 5.47 4.84 39.60
N VAL A 225 4.46 5.12 38.76
CA VAL A 225 3.71 6.38 38.81
C VAL A 225 2.47 6.25 39.69
N SER A 226 1.80 5.11 39.61
CA SER A 226 0.69 4.75 40.50
C SER A 226 0.53 3.23 40.54
N SER A 227 -0.20 2.73 41.53
CA SER A 227 -0.51 1.31 41.66
C SER A 227 -2.02 1.11 41.64
N THR A 228 -2.49 0.08 40.93
CA THR A 228 -3.90 -0.34 40.89
C THR A 228 -4.04 -1.75 41.48
N ALA A 229 -5.28 -2.25 41.57
CA ALA A 229 -5.54 -3.63 41.99
C ALA A 229 -4.87 -4.68 41.08
N ASP A 230 -4.62 -4.32 39.81
CA ASP A 230 -4.03 -5.19 38.80
C ASP A 230 -2.48 -5.06 38.71
N GLY A 231 -1.89 -4.11 39.43
CA GLY A 231 -0.44 -3.95 39.56
C GLY A 231 0.05 -2.51 39.40
N ASP A 232 1.37 -2.37 39.31
CA ASP A 232 2.04 -1.08 39.17
C ASP A 232 1.97 -0.54 37.74
N LEU A 233 1.71 0.75 37.63
CA LEU A 233 1.59 1.49 36.38
C LEU A 233 2.84 2.35 36.13
N TYR A 234 3.33 2.32 34.90
CA TYR A 234 4.52 3.04 34.47
C TYR A 234 4.25 3.87 33.22
N ARG A 235 5.08 4.90 33.01
CA ARG A 235 5.04 5.72 31.80
C ARG A 235 5.74 5.04 30.64
N LEU A 236 5.11 5.13 29.48
CA LEU A 236 5.69 4.66 28.22
C LEU A 236 6.93 5.47 27.82
N SER A 237 6.95 6.78 28.09
CA SER A 237 8.09 7.67 27.84
C SER A 237 9.37 7.18 28.51
N ASP A 238 9.29 6.85 29.81
CA ASP A 238 10.44 6.42 30.61
C ASP A 238 11.03 5.11 30.08
N ALA A 239 10.17 4.23 29.58
CA ALA A 239 10.57 2.96 28.99
C ALA A 239 11.19 3.12 27.58
N LEU A 240 10.71 4.07 26.78
CA LEU A 240 11.31 4.42 25.49
C LEU A 240 12.71 5.02 25.67
N GLU A 241 12.90 5.94 26.63
CA GLU A 241 14.21 6.51 26.94
C GLU A 241 15.23 5.44 27.37
N LEU A 242 14.82 4.50 28.22
CA LEU A 242 15.68 3.39 28.63
C LEU A 242 16.07 2.49 27.44
N LEU A 243 15.15 2.28 26.51
CA LEU A 243 15.40 1.48 25.32
C LEU A 243 16.43 2.18 24.42
N GLN A 244 16.23 3.46 24.12
CA GLN A 244 17.15 4.28 23.31
C GLN A 244 18.57 4.28 23.90
N ARG A 245 18.71 4.57 25.21
CA ARG A 245 20.00 4.53 25.92
C ARG A 245 20.69 3.16 25.85
N SER A 246 19.91 2.07 25.81
CA SER A 246 20.47 0.73 25.70
C SER A 246 20.96 0.39 24.30
N GLN A 247 20.29 0.91 23.26
CA GLN A 247 20.69 0.74 21.85
C GLN A 247 21.95 1.56 21.51
N GLU A 248 22.06 2.79 22.03
CA GLU A 248 23.24 3.64 21.87
C GLU A 248 24.50 2.99 22.47
N ARG A 249 24.38 2.40 23.67
CA ARG A 249 25.48 1.66 24.32
C ARG A 249 25.90 0.40 23.55
N GLN A 250 24.99 -0.23 22.83
CA GLN A 250 25.30 -1.39 21.99
C GLN A 250 26.00 -0.96 20.68
N ARG A 251 25.55 0.13 20.05
CA ARG A 251 26.19 0.69 18.85
C ARG A 251 27.62 1.18 19.11
N GLY A 252 27.87 1.83 20.25
CA GLY A 252 29.21 2.28 20.63
C GLY A 252 30.20 1.19 21.05
N LYS A 253 29.76 -0.06 21.24
CA LYS A 253 30.63 -1.22 21.49
C LYS A 253 30.96 -2.02 20.22
N ALA A 254 30.26 -1.76 19.13
CA ALA A 254 30.42 -2.44 17.84
C ALA A 254 31.24 -1.62 16.83
N SER A 255 31.74 -0.45 17.24
CA SER A 255 32.66 0.42 16.50
C SER A 255 33.98 0.54 17.24
#